data_AF-A0A7W4CWJ1-F1
#
_entry.id   AF-A0A7W4CWJ1-F1
#
_cell.length_a   1.000
_cell.length_b   1.000
_cell.length_c   1.000
_cell.angle_alpha   90.00
_cell.angle_beta   90.00
_cell.angle_gamma   90.00
#
_symmetry.space_group_name_H-M   'P 1'
#
loop_
_entity.id
_entity.type
_entity.pdbx_description
1 polymer ?
#
loop_
_entity_poly.entity_id
_entity_poly.type
_entity_poly.pdbx_seq_one_letter_code
_entity_poly.pdbx_strand_id
1 'polypeptide(L)'
;MAEVLVGRDAVLSLAGRTRAPPLVAGEVRIGGFGGVDVLVTKDARGPHTDAKLAVAAERGAAVVMIRRPASPLGVPEVADVAAALAWLG
;
A
#
# COMPACT_ATOMS: atom_id res chain seq x y z
N MET A 1 2.96 6.58 15.93
CA MET A 1 3.90 5.54 16.38
C MET A 1 3.74 4.37 15.44
N ALA A 2 4.73 4.07 14.62
CA ALA A 2 4.80 2.83 13.86
C ALA A 2 5.85 1.98 14.58
N GLU A 3 5.44 0.87 15.17
CA GLU A 3 6.35 -0.08 15.81
C GLU A 3 6.79 -1.10 14.75
N VAL A 4 8.08 -1.44 14.74
CA VAL A 4 8.62 -2.47 13.84
C VAL A 4 8.08 -3.82 14.31
N LEU A 5 7.46 -4.58 13.40
CA LEU A 5 6.97 -5.94 13.68
C LEU A 5 8.13 -6.95 13.80
N VAL A 6 9.04 -6.74 14.76
CA VAL A 6 10.12 -7.68 15.03
C VAL A 6 9.56 -8.88 15.79
N GLY A 7 9.79 -10.09 15.27
CA GLY A 7 9.41 -11.35 15.93
C GLY A 7 7.93 -11.74 15.82
N ARG A 8 7.19 -11.21 14.83
CA ARG A 8 5.83 -11.67 14.51
C ARG A 8 5.78 -12.34 13.15
N ASP A 9 4.98 -13.40 13.05
CA ASP A 9 4.67 -14.04 11.77
C ASP A 9 3.91 -13.05 10.89
N ALA A 10 4.49 -12.71 9.75
CA ALA A 10 3.92 -11.80 8.78
C ALA A 10 3.88 -12.47 7.41
N VAL A 11 2.69 -12.51 6.81
CA VAL A 11 2.51 -13.02 5.44
C VAL A 11 2.55 -11.86 4.46
N LEU A 12 3.52 -11.88 3.55
CA LEU A 12 3.58 -10.93 2.44
C LEU A 12 2.55 -11.34 1.38
N SER A 13 1.54 -10.49 1.17
CA SER A 13 0.51 -10.70 0.15
C SER A 13 0.74 -9.77 -1.04
N LEU A 14 1.07 -10.35 -2.19
CA LEU A 14 1.21 -9.65 -3.46
C LEU A 14 -0.15 -9.62 -4.17
N ALA A 15 -1.03 -8.70 -3.76
CA ALA A 15 -2.34 -8.53 -4.36
C ALA A 15 -2.26 -7.49 -5.51
N GLY A 16 -2.37 -7.94 -6.76
CA GLY A 16 -2.36 -7.06 -7.94
C GLY A 16 -2.19 -7.80 -9.27
N ARG A 17 -2.41 -7.07 -10.38
CA ARG A 17 -2.57 -7.49 -11.79
C ARG A 17 -1.40 -8.26 -12.44
N THR A 18 -0.48 -8.82 -11.66
CA THR A 18 0.68 -9.58 -12.12
C THR A 18 0.38 -11.05 -11.90
N ARG A 19 0.14 -11.82 -12.98
CA ARG A 19 -0.14 -13.27 -12.88
C ARG A 19 1.06 -14.06 -12.32
N ALA A 20 2.26 -13.50 -12.39
CA ALA A 20 3.50 -14.10 -11.90
C ALA A 20 4.40 -13.00 -11.31
N PRO A 21 4.14 -12.54 -10.07
CA PRO A 21 5.04 -11.61 -9.42
C PRO A 21 6.37 -12.33 -9.11
N PRO A 22 7.53 -11.63 -9.24
CA PRO A 22 8.79 -12.20 -8.79
C PRO A 22 8.71 -12.51 -7.29
N LEU A 23 9.08 -13.73 -6.92
CA LEU A 23 9.03 -14.19 -5.54
C LEU A 23 10.09 -13.45 -4.71
N VAL A 24 9.66 -12.96 -3.55
CA VAL A 24 10.54 -12.40 -2.52
C VAL A 24 10.98 -13.51 -1.58
N ALA A 25 12.16 -13.37 -0.95
CA ALA A 25 12.61 -14.32 0.05
C ALA A 25 11.66 -14.31 1.26
N GLY A 26 11.22 -15.50 1.69
CA GLY A 26 10.28 -15.69 2.80
C GLY A 26 9.01 -16.44 2.38
N GLU A 27 8.07 -16.59 3.31
CA GLU A 27 6.78 -17.21 3.05
C GLU A 27 5.89 -16.28 2.23
N VAL A 28 5.49 -16.72 1.03
CA VAL A 28 4.70 -15.92 0.08
C VAL A 28 3.37 -16.61 -0.18
N ARG A 29 2.27 -15.85 -0.01
CA ARG A 29 0.92 -16.31 -0.35
C ARG A 29 0.35 -15.50 -1.51
N ILE A 30 0.00 -16.20 -2.59
CA ILE A 30 -0.64 -15.62 -3.78
C ILE A 30 -2.15 -15.87 -3.68
N GLY A 31 -2.96 -14.80 -3.63
CA GLY A 31 -4.43 -14.86 -3.42
C GLY A 31 -4.95 -13.66 -2.63
N GLY A 32 -6.26 -13.60 -2.32
CA GLY A 32 -6.88 -12.48 -1.56
C GLY A 32 -6.32 -12.29 -0.14
N PHE A 33 -6.71 -11.24 0.62
CA PHE A 33 -6.09 -10.87 1.91
C PHE A 33 -6.20 -11.89 3.08
N GLY A 34 -6.63 -13.13 2.84
CA GLY A 34 -6.51 -14.21 3.83
C GLY A 34 -7.38 -14.10 5.08
N GLY A 35 -8.42 -13.24 5.07
CA GLY A 35 -9.33 -13.13 6.21
C GLY A 35 -8.71 -12.47 7.45
N VAL A 36 -7.69 -11.62 7.27
CA VAL A 36 -7.12 -10.85 8.38
C VAL A 36 -8.19 -9.96 9.03
N ASP A 37 -8.21 -9.93 10.37
CA ASP A 37 -9.11 -9.05 11.14
C ASP A 37 -8.82 -7.56 10.88
N VAL A 38 -7.56 -7.25 10.52
CA VAL A 38 -7.08 -5.88 10.33
C VAL A 38 -6.17 -5.76 9.10
N LEU A 39 -6.43 -4.76 8.24
CA LEU A 39 -5.52 -4.27 7.21
C LEU A 39 -4.75 -3.06 7.74
N VAL A 40 -3.41 -3.17 7.84
CA VAL A 40 -2.54 -2.02 8.11
C VAL A 40 -1.99 -1.49 6.78
N THR A 41 -2.22 -0.22 6.47
CA THR A 41 -1.74 0.36 5.20
C THR A 41 -1.38 1.83 5.31
N LYS A 42 -0.45 2.30 4.47
CA LYS A 42 -0.06 3.72 4.38
C LYS A 42 -1.01 4.49 3.48
N ASP A 43 -1.28 5.73 3.86
CA ASP A 43 -1.97 6.73 3.03
C ASP A 43 -1.12 7.05 1.81
N ALA A 44 -1.39 6.34 0.71
CA ALA A 44 -0.63 6.45 -0.52
C ALA A 44 -1.01 7.72 -1.30
N ARG A 45 -2.24 8.23 -1.13
CA ARG A 45 -2.94 9.22 -1.98
C ARG A 45 -2.94 8.82 -3.46
N GLY A 46 -4.13 8.69 -4.03
CA GLY A 46 -4.30 8.53 -5.47
C GLY A 46 -5.49 7.61 -5.79
N PRO A 47 -6.26 7.92 -6.84
CA PRO A 47 -7.47 7.17 -7.19
C PRO A 47 -7.20 5.70 -7.56
N HIS A 48 -5.94 5.34 -7.82
CA HIS A 48 -5.53 3.99 -8.20
C HIS A 48 -5.08 3.12 -7.01
N THR A 49 -5.04 3.64 -5.78
CA THR A 49 -4.46 2.92 -4.63
C THR A 49 -5.47 2.31 -3.66
N ASP A 50 -6.77 2.42 -3.97
CA ASP A 50 -7.85 2.09 -3.03
C ASP A 50 -8.35 0.64 -3.15
N ALA A 51 -7.84 -0.15 -4.09
CA ALA A 51 -8.26 -1.54 -4.29
C ALA A 51 -8.18 -2.38 -3.00
N LYS A 52 -7.17 -2.15 -2.16
CA LYS A 52 -7.01 -2.79 -0.86
C LYS A 52 -8.07 -2.35 0.16
N LEU A 53 -8.47 -1.07 0.13
CA LEU A 53 -9.49 -0.51 1.02
C LEU A 53 -10.87 -1.00 0.63
N ALA A 54 -11.15 -1.10 -0.67
CA ALA A 54 -12.39 -1.68 -1.19
C ALA A 54 -12.56 -3.13 -0.72
N VAL A 55 -11.53 -3.96 -0.88
CA VAL A 55 -11.60 -5.37 -0.42
C VAL A 55 -11.68 -5.48 1.11
N ALA A 56 -11.02 -4.59 1.86
CA ALA A 56 -11.16 -4.57 3.31
C ALA A 56 -12.60 -4.26 3.73
N ALA A 57 -13.23 -3.27 3.09
CA ALA A 57 -14.64 -2.93 3.33
C ALA A 57 -15.59 -4.08 2.98
N GLU A 58 -15.41 -4.72 1.82
CA GLU A 58 -16.19 -5.90 1.40
C GLU A 58 -16.09 -7.07 2.39
N ARG A 59 -14.94 -7.21 3.05
CA ARG A 59 -14.67 -8.29 4.00
C ARG A 59 -14.92 -7.92 5.46
N GLY A 60 -15.32 -6.67 5.74
CA GLY A 60 -15.52 -6.18 7.10
C GLY A 60 -14.23 -6.08 7.92
N ALA A 61 -13.06 -6.05 7.28
CA ALA A 61 -11.78 -5.95 7.97
C ALA A 61 -11.57 -4.52 8.49
N ALA A 62 -11.12 -4.38 9.73
CA ALA A 62 -10.75 -3.07 10.27
C ALA A 62 -9.51 -2.54 9.54
N VAL A 63 -9.39 -1.21 9.39
CA VAL A 63 -8.24 -0.59 8.70
C VAL A 63 -7.48 0.32 9.64
N VAL A 64 -6.19 0.05 9.80
CA VAL A 64 -5.25 0.97 10.44
C VAL A 64 -4.51 1.73 9.37
N MET A 65 -4.77 3.04 9.28
CA MET A 65 -4.13 3.92 8.32
C MET A 65 -2.87 4.57 8.90
N ILE A 66 -1.72 4.33 8.28
CA ILE A 66 -0.48 5.06 8.56
C ILE A 66 -0.54 6.39 7.81
N ARG A 67 -0.70 7.49 8.55
CA ARG A 67 -0.70 8.85 7.98
C ARG A 67 0.62 9.12 7.25
N ARG A 68 0.53 9.69 6.04
CA ARG A 68 1.69 10.21 5.34
C ARG A 68 2.25 11.40 6.14
N PRO A 69 3.58 11.50 6.36
CA PRO A 69 4.17 12.72 6.88
C PRO A 69 3.93 13.90 5.93
N ALA A 70 3.93 15.11 6.47
CA ALA A 70 3.87 16.31 5.63
C ALA A 70 5.05 16.34 4.66
N SER A 71 4.80 16.81 3.45
CA SER A 71 5.85 16.98 2.45
C SER A 71 6.87 18.01 2.94
N PRO A 72 8.17 17.82 2.65
CA PRO A 72 9.19 18.79 3.03
C PRO A 72 8.91 20.16 2.41
N LEU A 73 9.14 21.22 3.18
CA LEU A 73 8.99 22.59 2.69
C LEU A 73 9.95 22.87 1.52
N GLY A 74 9.46 23.57 0.51
CA GLY A 74 10.26 23.99 -0.64
C GLY A 74 10.52 22.90 -1.69
N VAL A 75 9.97 21.69 -1.52
CA VAL A 75 10.02 20.64 -2.53
C VAL A 75 8.77 20.72 -3.42
N PRO A 76 8.92 20.99 -4.73
CA PRO A 76 7.78 21.02 -5.65
C PRO A 76 7.11 19.64 -5.74
N GLU A 77 5.79 19.61 -5.59
CA GLU A 77 4.97 18.42 -5.84
C GLU A 77 4.04 18.65 -7.03
N VAL A 78 3.91 17.63 -7.86
CA VAL A 78 3.01 17.61 -9.01
C VAL A 78 1.97 16.50 -8.81
N ALA A 79 0.73 16.76 -9.22
CA ALA A 79 -0.41 15.89 -8.93
C ALA A 79 -0.55 14.71 -9.92
N ASP A 80 0.10 14.80 -11.08
CA ASP A 80 -0.02 13.83 -12.15
C ASP A 80 1.25 13.73 -13.01
N VAL A 81 1.25 12.74 -13.90
CA VAL A 81 2.37 12.44 -14.79
C VAL A 81 2.59 13.56 -15.81
N ALA A 82 1.53 14.22 -16.29
CA ALA A 82 1.66 15.27 -17.30
C ALA A 82 2.40 16.48 -16.74
N ALA A 83 2.05 16.90 -15.52
CA ALA A 83 2.75 17.95 -14.79
C ALA A 83 4.21 17.56 -14.47
N ALA A 84 4.48 16.29 -14.16
CA ALA A 84 5.84 15.80 -13.97
C ALA A 84 6.67 15.88 -15.26
N LEU A 85 6.09 15.52 -16.40
CA LEU A 85 6.76 15.61 -17.69
C LEU A 85 7.04 17.06 -18.09
N ALA A 86 6.06 17.97 -17.90
CA ALA A 86 6.24 19.39 -18.16
C ALA A 86 7.37 20.03 -17.32
N TRP A 87 7.64 19.48 -16.13
CA TRP A 87 8.73 19.95 -15.27
C TRP A 87 10.13 19.55 -15.79
N LEU A 88 10.22 18.47 -16.57
CA LEU A 88 11.50 17.97 -17.09
C LEU A 88 11.98 18.70 -18.36
N GLY A 89 11.09 19.43 -19.06
CA GLY A 89 11.36 20.10 -20.33
C GLY A 89 10.85 19.31 -21.52
#